data_AF-A0A344UIB3-F1
#
_entry.id   AF-A0A344UIB3-F1
#
_cell.length_a   1.000
_cell.length_b   1.000
_cell.length_c   1.000
_cell.angle_alpha   90.00
_cell.angle_beta   90.00
_cell.angle_gamma   90.00
#
_symmetry.space_group_name_H-M   'P 1'
#
loop_
_entity.id
_entity.type
_entity.pdbx_description
1 polymer ?
#
loop_
_entity_poly.entity_id
_entity_poly.type
_entity_poly.pdbx_seq_one_letter_code
_entity_poly.pdbx_strand_id
1 'polypeptide(L)'
;MARAGVARGLTLRTKNKTRSINQKAQKMTTSQNSADAAMEQEGGVWEGTPQADVLSGGAGDDVLNGYEGDDTLQGGDGNDTLFGDAGHNMLEGGRGDDRLFGGVDGDLYLFNLGDGNDVIFDNALEKRNEADVNPAYRDELRFGAGIMPQDIELLHVGNDLVLQHGNGEDSVTIQNWFVDKRYWVEQIRFADGTLWTIDDLAQRVIIQTGTDRKEAMSGWMGKDHLIGLAGNDTLNGRQGDDWLEGGAGNDTLNGGEGNDTYRFGRGDGADLVQDSGGQDALEFDKGIDASQLWFRKQNNSLEVSVIGGGDKVVVDNWFGSAANQLEIIRSGDGKALAASQVQALVTAMAAFNPPAAGQMTLPADYLAGLQTVMASSWK
;
A
#
# COMPACT_ATOMS: atom_id res chain seq x y z
N MET A 1 89.11 3.08 -37.30
CA MET A 1 89.26 3.40 -38.74
C MET A 1 88.50 2.32 -39.51
N ALA A 2 87.18 2.46 -39.73
CA ALA A 2 86.53 3.28 -40.77
C ALA A 2 86.83 2.80 -42.21
N ARG A 3 85.82 2.19 -42.85
CA ARG A 3 85.35 2.34 -44.26
C ARG A 3 84.47 1.12 -44.61
N ALA A 4 83.14 1.20 -44.57
CA ALA A 4 82.21 1.90 -45.48
C ALA A 4 82.28 1.36 -46.93
N GLY A 5 81.36 0.45 -47.25
CA GLY A 5 81.01 0.01 -48.61
C GLY A 5 79.49 0.08 -48.79
N VAL A 6 79.04 0.95 -49.69
CA VAL A 6 77.64 1.28 -49.99
C VAL A 6 77.10 0.29 -51.02
N ALA A 7 75.93 -0.32 -50.76
CA ALA A 7 75.12 -1.00 -51.77
C ALA A 7 73.68 -0.49 -51.70
N ARG A 8 73.17 -0.03 -52.85
CA ARG A 8 71.86 0.57 -53.06
C ARG A 8 70.77 -0.50 -53.14
N GLY A 9 69.68 -0.25 -52.41
CA GLY A 9 68.28 -0.30 -52.84
C GLY A 9 67.74 -1.54 -53.54
N LEU A 10 66.83 -2.25 -52.85
CA LEU A 10 65.55 -2.64 -53.43
C LEU A 10 64.50 -2.83 -52.31
N THR A 11 63.41 -2.07 -52.39
CA THR A 11 62.31 -2.01 -51.43
C THR A 11 61.44 -3.28 -51.50
N LEU A 12 61.32 -3.98 -50.37
CA LEU A 12 60.40 -5.11 -50.19
C LEU A 12 58.94 -4.60 -50.08
N ARG A 13 58.12 -4.95 -51.09
CA ARG A 13 56.65 -4.87 -51.03
C ARG A 13 56.13 -5.83 -49.95
N THR A 14 55.40 -5.31 -48.96
CA THR A 14 54.56 -6.12 -48.08
C THR A 14 53.08 -5.75 -48.26
N LYS A 15 52.26 -6.80 -48.32
CA LYS A 15 50.82 -6.89 -48.01
C LYS A 15 49.82 -6.23 -48.97
N ASN A 16 49.28 -7.07 -49.85
CA ASN A 16 47.99 -6.87 -50.50
C ASN A 16 46.92 -7.57 -49.63
N LYS A 17 46.24 -6.82 -48.74
CA LYS A 17 45.04 -7.28 -48.01
C LYS A 17 44.01 -6.13 -47.91
N THR A 18 43.74 -5.49 -49.05
CA THR A 18 42.75 -4.41 -49.17
C THR A 18 41.89 -4.62 -50.42
N ARG A 19 41.27 -5.80 -50.53
CA ARG A 19 40.21 -6.10 -51.51
C ARG A 19 39.18 -7.03 -50.87
N SER A 20 38.43 -6.51 -49.89
CA SER A 20 37.14 -7.10 -49.46
C SER A 20 36.28 -6.15 -48.61
N ILE A 21 36.58 -4.85 -48.56
CA ILE A 21 35.83 -3.88 -47.73
C ILE A 21 34.95 -2.97 -48.59
N ASN A 22 35.30 -2.76 -49.88
CA ASN A 22 34.60 -1.81 -50.75
C ASN A 22 33.46 -2.39 -51.60
N GLN A 23 32.96 -3.59 -51.30
CA GLN A 23 31.73 -4.13 -51.93
C GLN A 23 30.57 -4.38 -50.96
N LYS A 24 30.79 -4.29 -49.64
CA LYS A 24 29.69 -4.19 -48.65
C LYS A 24 29.24 -2.74 -48.40
N ALA A 25 30.06 -1.75 -48.78
CA ALA A 25 29.73 -0.33 -48.67
C ALA A 25 28.91 0.24 -49.85
N GLN A 26 28.54 -0.57 -50.85
CA GLN A 26 27.81 -0.12 -52.06
C GLN A 26 26.41 -0.72 -52.21
N LYS A 27 25.89 -1.35 -51.15
CA LYS A 27 24.45 -1.68 -51.05
C LYS A 27 23.78 -0.99 -49.85
N MET A 28 24.38 0.13 -49.41
CA MET A 28 23.81 1.14 -48.50
C MET A 28 23.65 2.46 -49.25
N THR A 29 22.95 2.45 -50.37
CA THR A 29 22.54 3.69 -51.07
C THR A 29 21.16 3.48 -51.66
N THR A 30 20.15 3.45 -50.79
CA THR A 30 18.78 3.95 -51.00
C THR A 30 18.05 3.91 -49.66
N SER A 31 18.38 4.85 -48.78
CA SER A 31 17.47 5.50 -47.82
C SER A 31 18.32 6.51 -47.03
N GLN A 32 18.65 7.63 -47.68
CA GLN A 32 19.05 8.84 -46.96
C GLN A 32 17.82 9.73 -46.91
N ASN A 33 17.05 9.57 -45.83
CA ASN A 33 16.14 10.53 -45.19
C ASN A 33 15.53 9.85 -43.94
N SER A 34 16.38 9.45 -42.99
CA SER A 34 15.92 8.85 -41.73
C SER A 34 16.75 9.43 -40.59
N ALA A 35 16.34 10.59 -40.11
CA ALA A 35 16.85 11.18 -38.88
C ALA A 35 15.85 11.05 -37.71
N ASP A 36 14.58 10.73 -37.94
CA ASP A 36 13.53 10.88 -36.91
C ASP A 36 12.49 9.74 -36.97
N ALA A 37 12.89 8.48 -36.82
CA ALA A 37 11.90 7.40 -36.76
C ALA A 37 12.32 6.36 -35.73
N ALA A 38 11.44 6.11 -34.76
CA ALA A 38 11.50 4.96 -33.88
C ALA A 38 11.76 3.66 -34.64
N MET A 39 12.56 2.75 -34.06
CA MET A 39 12.98 1.52 -34.73
C MET A 39 12.91 0.30 -33.80
N GLU A 40 12.31 -0.78 -34.30
CA GLU A 40 12.43 -2.12 -33.74
C GLU A 40 13.86 -2.66 -33.93
N GLN A 41 14.45 -3.22 -32.88
CA GLN A 41 15.71 -3.95 -32.88
C GLN A 41 15.47 -5.48 -32.77
N GLU A 42 16.51 -6.28 -33.05
CA GLU A 42 16.44 -7.72 -32.85
C GLU A 42 16.16 -8.06 -31.38
N GLY A 43 15.09 -8.83 -31.13
CA GLY A 43 14.81 -9.43 -29.82
C GLY A 43 13.78 -8.70 -28.95
N GLY A 44 12.77 -8.05 -29.55
CA GLY A 44 11.66 -7.43 -28.82
C GLY A 44 12.02 -6.08 -28.19
N VAL A 45 12.99 -5.36 -28.76
CA VAL A 45 13.42 -4.06 -28.21
C VAL A 45 13.02 -2.94 -29.18
N TRP A 46 12.35 -1.92 -28.68
CA TRP A 46 11.93 -0.74 -29.42
C TRP A 46 12.61 0.49 -28.87
N GLU A 47 13.24 1.26 -29.75
CA GLU A 47 13.88 2.53 -29.39
C GLU A 47 13.15 3.69 -30.05
N GLY A 48 12.76 4.66 -29.24
CA GLY A 48 12.34 5.99 -29.66
C GLY A 48 13.53 6.89 -30.02
N THR A 49 13.25 8.17 -30.08
CA THR A 49 14.14 9.29 -30.33
C THR A 49 13.93 10.34 -29.24
N PRO A 50 14.71 11.44 -29.22
CA PRO A 50 14.43 12.55 -28.29
C PRO A 50 13.20 13.40 -28.67
N GLN A 51 12.22 12.85 -29.38
CA GLN A 51 10.98 13.52 -29.78
C GLN A 51 9.81 12.62 -29.41
N ALA A 52 8.61 13.19 -29.35
CA ALA A 52 7.39 12.41 -29.14
C ALA A 52 7.26 11.25 -30.14
N ASP A 53 7.22 10.04 -29.62
CA ASP A 53 7.14 8.79 -30.35
C ASP A 53 5.87 7.99 -30.03
N VAL A 54 5.58 7.02 -30.89
CA VAL A 54 4.56 6.00 -30.66
C VAL A 54 5.20 4.63 -30.89
N LEU A 55 5.41 3.89 -29.81
CA LEU A 55 6.03 2.56 -29.81
C LEU A 55 4.99 1.49 -29.46
N SER A 56 5.09 0.32 -30.11
CA SER A 56 4.21 -0.81 -29.85
C SER A 56 4.99 -2.12 -29.92
N GLY A 57 5.04 -2.87 -28.81
CA GLY A 57 5.75 -4.15 -28.68
C GLY A 57 5.05 -5.28 -29.45
N GLY A 58 3.75 -5.42 -29.21
CA GLY A 58 2.90 -6.38 -29.91
C GLY A 58 2.69 -7.63 -29.09
N ALA A 59 3.45 -8.70 -29.36
CA ALA A 59 3.28 -9.97 -28.67
C ALA A 59 4.64 -10.56 -28.30
N GLY A 60 4.72 -11.12 -27.09
CA GLY A 60 5.96 -11.53 -26.46
C GLY A 60 6.42 -10.50 -25.43
N ASP A 61 7.49 -10.83 -24.70
CA ASP A 61 8.05 -9.92 -23.70
C ASP A 61 8.93 -8.88 -24.40
N ASP A 62 8.48 -7.62 -24.44
CA ASP A 62 9.10 -6.51 -25.15
C ASP A 62 9.71 -5.46 -24.19
N VAL A 63 10.69 -4.71 -24.71
CA VAL A 63 11.30 -3.56 -24.02
C VAL A 63 11.14 -2.33 -24.89
N LEU A 64 10.44 -1.32 -24.39
CA LEU A 64 10.18 -0.06 -25.11
C LEU A 64 10.89 1.09 -24.39
N ASN A 65 11.79 1.80 -25.09
CA ASN A 65 12.47 2.98 -24.56
C ASN A 65 11.99 4.23 -25.33
N GLY A 66 11.28 5.12 -24.66
CA GLY A 66 10.80 6.41 -25.21
C GLY A 66 11.90 7.47 -25.30
N TYR A 67 12.71 7.59 -24.24
CA TYR A 67 13.73 8.64 -24.06
C TYR A 67 13.18 10.03 -23.68
N GLU A 68 13.42 11.04 -24.50
CA GLU A 68 12.92 12.40 -24.24
C GLU A 68 11.73 12.62 -25.16
N GLY A 69 10.66 13.22 -24.66
CA GLY A 69 9.49 13.50 -25.47
C GLY A 69 8.22 13.11 -24.75
N ASP A 70 7.09 13.53 -25.30
CA ASP A 70 5.80 13.07 -24.80
C ASP A 70 5.44 11.79 -25.57
N ASP A 71 5.88 10.64 -25.06
CA ASP A 71 5.82 9.37 -25.78
C ASP A 71 4.54 8.58 -25.50
N THR A 72 4.16 7.72 -26.44
CA THR A 72 3.11 6.71 -26.27
C THR A 72 3.71 5.33 -26.42
N LEU A 73 3.70 4.55 -25.35
CA LEU A 73 4.30 3.21 -25.27
C LEU A 73 3.20 2.17 -25.01
N GLN A 74 3.09 1.18 -25.90
CA GLN A 74 2.14 0.07 -25.78
C GLN A 74 2.89 -1.27 -25.79
N GLY A 75 2.91 -1.99 -24.68
CA GLY A 75 3.56 -3.30 -24.57
C GLY A 75 2.87 -4.34 -25.47
N GLY A 76 1.64 -4.71 -25.13
CA GLY A 76 0.82 -5.65 -25.90
C GLY A 76 0.49 -6.90 -25.11
N ASP A 77 0.67 -8.09 -25.68
CA ASP A 77 0.55 -9.35 -24.94
C ASP A 77 1.96 -9.82 -24.54
N GLY A 78 2.26 -10.07 -23.26
CA GLY A 78 3.59 -10.47 -22.79
C GLY A 78 3.97 -9.75 -21.51
N ASN A 79 5.11 -10.08 -20.92
CA ASN A 79 5.60 -9.35 -19.75
C ASN A 79 6.58 -8.27 -20.21
N ASP A 80 6.07 -7.07 -20.40
CA ASP A 80 6.76 -5.97 -21.04
C ASP A 80 7.47 -5.06 -20.04
N THR A 81 8.41 -4.27 -20.55
CA THR A 81 9.10 -3.23 -19.79
C THR A 81 9.13 -1.93 -20.59
N LEU A 82 8.44 -0.90 -20.10
CA LEU A 82 8.26 0.37 -20.77
C LEU A 82 8.98 1.49 -19.99
N PHE A 83 9.84 2.24 -20.67
CA PHE A 83 10.57 3.38 -20.13
C PHE A 83 10.15 4.68 -20.84
N GLY A 84 9.37 5.52 -20.17
CA GLY A 84 8.99 6.86 -20.64
C GLY A 84 10.09 7.90 -20.45
N ASP A 85 10.97 7.72 -19.46
CA ASP A 85 12.12 8.59 -19.16
C ASP A 85 11.77 10.07 -18.89
N ALA A 86 11.79 10.97 -19.89
CA ALA A 86 11.55 12.40 -19.68
C ALA A 86 10.47 12.93 -20.63
N GLY A 87 9.58 13.79 -20.14
CA GLY A 87 8.39 14.25 -20.85
C GLY A 87 7.11 13.59 -20.32
N HIS A 88 5.96 13.98 -20.87
CA HIS A 88 4.65 13.53 -20.40
C HIS A 88 4.19 12.31 -21.18
N ASN A 89 4.44 11.13 -20.65
CA ASN A 89 4.29 9.87 -21.37
C ASN A 89 2.92 9.22 -21.15
N MET A 90 2.50 8.38 -22.09
CA MET A 90 1.39 7.45 -21.94
C MET A 90 1.91 6.03 -22.05
N LEU A 91 1.77 5.24 -20.97
CA LEU A 91 2.24 3.86 -20.87
C LEU A 91 1.05 2.91 -20.69
N GLU A 92 0.95 1.91 -21.56
CA GLU A 92 -0.01 0.81 -21.47
C GLU A 92 0.77 -0.49 -21.59
N GLY A 93 0.84 -1.26 -20.50
CA GLY A 93 1.49 -2.58 -20.50
C GLY A 93 0.76 -3.54 -21.41
N GLY A 94 -0.55 -3.71 -21.19
CA GLY A 94 -1.39 -4.63 -21.94
C GLY A 94 -1.58 -5.90 -21.13
N ARG A 95 -1.62 -7.08 -21.76
CA ARG A 95 -1.78 -8.34 -21.03
C ARG A 95 -0.43 -8.88 -20.58
N GLY A 96 -0.24 -9.07 -19.29
CA GLY A 96 0.91 -9.75 -18.74
C GLY A 96 1.20 -9.29 -17.32
N ASP A 97 2.43 -9.42 -16.87
CA ASP A 97 2.87 -8.76 -15.64
C ASP A 97 3.94 -7.73 -16.04
N ASP A 98 3.53 -6.48 -16.24
CA ASP A 98 4.34 -5.46 -16.89
C ASP A 98 5.09 -4.55 -15.90
N ARG A 99 6.15 -3.89 -16.39
CA ARG A 99 6.88 -2.87 -15.63
C ARG A 99 6.84 -1.53 -16.36
N LEU A 100 6.26 -0.53 -15.73
CA LEU A 100 6.03 0.79 -16.33
C LEU A 100 6.84 1.84 -15.57
N PHE A 101 7.82 2.45 -16.23
CA PHE A 101 8.66 3.51 -15.69
C PHE A 101 8.27 4.83 -16.37
N GLY A 102 7.43 5.64 -15.74
CA GLY A 102 6.97 6.90 -16.35
C GLY A 102 8.09 7.91 -16.47
N GLY A 103 8.76 8.21 -15.36
CA GLY A 103 9.85 9.18 -15.36
C GLY A 103 9.68 10.26 -14.31
N VAL A 104 9.98 11.50 -14.71
CA VAL A 104 10.09 12.67 -13.81
C VAL A 104 8.92 13.66 -13.96
N ASP A 105 8.33 13.72 -15.14
CA ASP A 105 7.23 14.62 -15.46
C ASP A 105 5.89 13.88 -15.30
N GLY A 106 4.75 14.57 -15.42
CA GLY A 106 3.46 13.88 -15.20
C GLY A 106 3.12 12.91 -16.32
N ASP A 107 2.97 11.64 -15.99
CA ASP A 107 2.70 10.54 -16.91
C ASP A 107 1.29 9.95 -16.76
N LEU A 108 0.85 9.20 -17.77
CA LEU A 108 -0.42 8.49 -17.82
C LEU A 108 -0.19 6.99 -17.94
N TYR A 109 -0.57 6.24 -16.92
CA TYR A 109 -0.55 4.78 -16.90
C TYR A 109 -1.97 4.25 -17.20
N LEU A 110 -2.11 3.40 -18.20
CA LEU A 110 -3.38 2.78 -18.57
C LEU A 110 -3.42 1.33 -18.08
N PHE A 111 -4.55 0.94 -17.49
CA PHE A 111 -4.78 -0.43 -17.03
C PHE A 111 -6.21 -0.88 -17.31
N ASN A 112 -6.38 -2.05 -17.91
CA ASN A 112 -7.66 -2.66 -18.26
C ASN A 112 -7.85 -4.00 -17.54
N LEU A 113 -9.07 -4.53 -17.61
CA LEU A 113 -9.38 -5.83 -17.02
C LEU A 113 -8.72 -6.96 -17.83
N GLY A 114 -8.01 -7.86 -17.15
CA GLY A 114 -7.23 -8.92 -17.75
C GLY A 114 -5.81 -8.51 -18.18
N ASP A 115 -5.37 -7.31 -17.77
CA ASP A 115 -4.02 -6.84 -18.00
C ASP A 115 -3.01 -7.52 -17.07
N GLY A 116 -3.45 -8.15 -15.97
CA GLY A 116 -2.59 -8.93 -15.06
C GLY A 116 -2.04 -8.11 -13.91
N ASN A 117 -0.77 -8.29 -13.54
CA ASN A 117 -0.18 -7.67 -12.34
C ASN A 117 0.95 -6.71 -12.68
N ASP A 118 0.58 -5.46 -12.94
CA ASP A 118 1.51 -4.44 -13.38
C ASP A 118 2.18 -3.73 -12.22
N VAL A 119 3.42 -3.30 -12.44
CA VAL A 119 4.20 -2.52 -11.47
C VAL A 119 4.60 -1.18 -12.09
N ILE A 120 4.15 -0.10 -11.44
CA ILE A 120 4.52 1.27 -11.75
C ILE A 120 5.73 1.69 -10.90
N PHE A 121 6.75 2.18 -11.59
CA PHE A 121 7.97 2.76 -11.05
C PHE A 121 7.98 4.25 -11.36
N ASP A 122 7.22 5.01 -10.57
CA ASP A 122 7.24 6.47 -10.64
C ASP A 122 8.46 7.05 -9.90
N ASN A 123 9.03 8.17 -10.37
CA ASN A 123 10.07 8.88 -9.64
C ASN A 123 10.25 10.33 -10.12
N ALA A 124 9.46 11.24 -9.56
CA ALA A 124 9.57 12.69 -9.80
C ALA A 124 10.92 13.33 -9.34
N LEU A 125 11.86 12.58 -8.76
CA LEU A 125 13.17 13.05 -8.30
C LEU A 125 13.09 14.36 -7.48
N GLU A 126 13.77 15.42 -7.90
CA GLU A 126 13.72 16.75 -7.28
C GLU A 126 12.40 17.51 -7.52
N LYS A 127 11.59 17.09 -8.51
CA LYS A 127 10.29 17.68 -8.87
C LYS A 127 9.12 17.13 -8.07
N ARG A 128 9.33 16.33 -7.03
CA ARG A 128 8.31 15.76 -6.12
C ARG A 128 7.27 16.72 -5.51
N ASN A 129 7.47 18.03 -5.63
CA ASN A 129 6.54 19.06 -5.14
C ASN A 129 5.83 19.81 -6.27
N GLU A 130 6.22 19.59 -7.53
CA GLU A 130 5.63 20.31 -8.67
C GLU A 130 4.17 19.91 -8.88
N ALA A 131 3.81 18.64 -8.61
CA ALA A 131 2.45 18.12 -8.66
C ALA A 131 1.47 18.87 -7.72
N ASP A 132 1.97 19.44 -6.62
CA ASP A 132 1.18 20.23 -5.65
C ASP A 132 0.66 21.54 -6.28
N VAL A 133 1.42 22.12 -7.22
CA VAL A 133 1.18 23.46 -7.76
C VAL A 133 0.79 23.45 -9.24
N ASN A 134 1.26 22.47 -10.00
CA ASN A 134 1.06 22.37 -11.43
C ASN A 134 0.47 21.01 -11.79
N PRO A 135 -0.81 20.95 -12.21
CA PRO A 135 -1.46 19.71 -12.59
C PRO A 135 -0.79 18.95 -13.75
N ALA A 136 0.07 19.58 -14.55
CA ALA A 136 0.82 18.90 -15.61
C ALA A 136 1.88 17.93 -15.07
N TYR A 137 2.29 18.07 -13.80
CA TYR A 137 3.25 17.18 -13.13
C TYR A 137 2.55 16.13 -12.27
N ARG A 138 1.26 15.89 -12.50
CA ARG A 138 0.52 14.86 -11.77
C ARG A 138 0.48 13.61 -12.61
N ASP A 139 0.97 12.54 -12.04
CA ASP A 139 0.85 11.21 -12.58
C ASP A 139 -0.58 10.71 -12.43
N GLU A 140 -1.09 10.04 -13.47
CA GLU A 140 -2.44 9.49 -13.50
C GLU A 140 -2.41 8.00 -13.83
N LEU A 141 -2.94 7.17 -12.93
CA LEU A 141 -3.39 5.82 -13.26
C LEU A 141 -4.84 5.90 -13.76
N ARG A 142 -5.10 5.43 -14.98
CA ARG A 142 -6.44 5.42 -15.56
C ARG A 142 -6.90 3.99 -15.81
N PHE A 143 -7.95 3.62 -15.08
CA PHE A 143 -8.64 2.36 -15.27
C PHE A 143 -9.58 2.40 -16.47
N GLY A 144 -9.49 1.35 -17.29
CA GLY A 144 -10.37 1.08 -18.43
C GLY A 144 -11.81 0.75 -18.03
N ALA A 145 -12.65 0.54 -19.03
CA ALA A 145 -14.06 0.21 -18.82
C ALA A 145 -14.21 -1.15 -18.12
N GLY A 146 -15.13 -1.23 -17.14
CA GLY A 146 -15.42 -2.46 -16.42
C GLY A 146 -14.72 -2.60 -15.07
N ILE A 147 -13.82 -1.66 -14.73
CA ILE A 147 -13.22 -1.53 -13.40
C ILE A 147 -13.90 -0.35 -12.70
N MET A 148 -14.67 -0.60 -11.63
CA MET A 148 -15.34 0.44 -10.86
C MET A 148 -14.59 0.73 -9.54
N PRO A 149 -14.76 1.93 -8.95
CA PRO A 149 -14.17 2.29 -7.66
C PRO A 149 -14.38 1.26 -6.54
N GLN A 150 -15.52 0.59 -6.53
CA GLN A 150 -15.90 -0.40 -5.52
C GLN A 150 -15.28 -1.79 -5.75
N ASP A 151 -14.68 -2.02 -6.92
CA ASP A 151 -14.02 -3.28 -7.26
C ASP A 151 -12.55 -3.27 -6.85
N ILE A 152 -12.03 -2.12 -6.38
CA ILE A 152 -10.62 -1.93 -6.00
C ILE A 152 -10.48 -1.91 -4.47
N GLU A 153 -9.65 -2.82 -3.97
CA GLU A 153 -9.15 -2.86 -2.60
C GLU A 153 -7.73 -2.27 -2.56
N LEU A 154 -7.46 -1.40 -1.59
CA LEU A 154 -6.14 -0.77 -1.42
C LEU A 154 -5.36 -1.52 -0.35
N LEU A 155 -4.17 -1.99 -0.70
CA LEU A 155 -3.29 -2.73 0.20
C LEU A 155 -1.96 -2.01 0.39
N HIS A 156 -1.46 -2.00 1.62
CA HIS A 156 -0.11 -1.55 1.97
C HIS A 156 0.78 -2.79 2.09
N VAL A 157 1.65 -3.00 1.10
CA VAL A 157 2.54 -4.17 1.05
C VAL A 157 3.99 -3.72 1.06
N GLY A 158 4.68 -3.92 2.18
CA GLY A 158 6.05 -3.44 2.33
C GLY A 158 6.10 -1.91 2.24
N ASN A 159 6.64 -1.38 1.14
CA ASN A 159 6.68 0.06 0.85
C ASN A 159 5.69 0.49 -0.23
N ASP A 160 4.93 -0.45 -0.79
CA ASP A 160 4.20 -0.29 -2.04
C ASP A 160 2.70 -0.18 -1.76
N LEU A 161 2.01 0.63 -2.57
CA LEU A 161 0.55 0.68 -2.62
C LEU A 161 0.08 -0.27 -3.72
N VAL A 162 -0.76 -1.24 -3.37
CA VAL A 162 -1.36 -2.17 -4.32
C VAL A 162 -2.84 -1.87 -4.47
N LEU A 163 -3.28 -1.66 -5.71
CA LEU A 163 -4.67 -1.56 -6.10
C LEU A 163 -5.10 -2.93 -6.60
N GLN A 164 -5.65 -3.74 -5.71
CA GLN A 164 -6.09 -5.11 -6.02
C GLN A 164 -7.52 -5.08 -6.56
N HIS A 165 -7.75 -5.62 -7.75
CA HIS A 165 -9.09 -5.78 -8.28
C HIS A 165 -9.78 -7.02 -7.67
N GLY A 166 -11.09 -6.94 -7.46
CA GLY A 166 -11.90 -7.98 -6.81
C GLY A 166 -12.06 -9.29 -7.59
N ASN A 167 -11.51 -9.40 -8.80
CA ASN A 167 -11.41 -10.70 -9.50
C ASN A 167 -10.28 -11.59 -8.95
N GLY A 168 -9.34 -11.03 -8.19
CA GLY A 168 -8.21 -11.74 -7.59
C GLY A 168 -7.12 -12.15 -8.60
N GLU A 169 -7.16 -11.63 -9.82
CA GLU A 169 -6.18 -11.91 -10.89
C GLU A 169 -5.44 -10.65 -11.34
N ASP A 170 -6.12 -9.50 -11.32
CA ASP A 170 -5.60 -8.22 -11.80
C ASP A 170 -5.20 -7.29 -10.65
N SER A 171 -4.05 -6.63 -10.76
CA SER A 171 -3.62 -5.61 -9.81
C SER A 171 -2.67 -4.59 -10.44
N VAL A 172 -2.62 -3.41 -9.82
CA VAL A 172 -1.57 -2.42 -10.10
C VAL A 172 -0.81 -2.13 -8.81
N THR A 173 0.51 -2.33 -8.83
CA THR A 173 1.41 -2.00 -7.73
C THR A 173 2.15 -0.70 -8.03
N ILE A 174 1.98 0.32 -7.19
CA ILE A 174 2.78 1.54 -7.24
C ILE A 174 3.92 1.40 -6.23
N GLN A 175 5.13 1.26 -6.75
CA GLN A 175 6.29 0.96 -5.92
C GLN A 175 6.71 2.16 -5.05
N ASN A 176 7.11 1.89 -3.81
CA ASN A 176 7.65 2.85 -2.84
C ASN A 176 6.69 4.00 -2.47
N TRP A 177 5.39 3.85 -2.74
CA TRP A 177 4.36 4.82 -2.38
C TRP A 177 4.50 5.35 -0.94
N PHE A 178 4.76 4.47 0.03
CA PHE A 178 4.83 4.84 1.44
C PHE A 178 6.20 5.38 1.89
N VAL A 179 7.17 5.53 0.98
CA VAL A 179 8.53 5.99 1.29
C VAL A 179 8.67 7.50 1.21
N ASP A 180 8.26 8.08 0.08
CA ASP A 180 8.41 9.51 -0.22
C ASP A 180 7.42 9.86 -1.34
N LYS A 181 6.82 11.04 -1.30
CA LYS A 181 5.82 11.44 -2.29
C LYS A 181 6.32 11.60 -3.72
N ARG A 182 7.63 11.48 -3.95
CA ARG A 182 8.19 11.43 -5.31
C ARG A 182 7.83 10.17 -6.09
N TYR A 183 7.30 9.15 -5.41
CA TYR A 183 6.89 7.87 -5.98
C TYR A 183 5.37 7.77 -6.10
N TRP A 184 4.67 8.90 -5.95
CA TRP A 184 3.21 8.91 -5.92
C TRP A 184 2.67 9.08 -7.32
N VAL A 185 1.71 8.23 -7.66
CA VAL A 185 0.74 8.55 -8.71
C VAL A 185 -0.36 9.42 -8.09
N GLU A 186 -0.40 10.72 -8.39
CA GLU A 186 -1.29 11.65 -7.67
C GLU A 186 -2.78 11.44 -7.93
N GLN A 187 -3.12 10.77 -9.03
CA GLN A 187 -4.50 10.63 -9.48
C GLN A 187 -4.82 9.22 -9.96
N ILE A 188 -5.98 8.71 -9.53
CA ILE A 188 -6.56 7.48 -10.06
C ILE A 188 -7.91 7.81 -10.68
N ARG A 189 -8.05 7.57 -11.97
CA ARG A 189 -9.26 7.89 -12.75
C ARG A 189 -9.96 6.61 -13.21
N PHE A 190 -11.27 6.57 -13.02
CA PHE A 190 -12.12 5.48 -13.48
C PHE A 190 -12.92 5.89 -14.72
N ALA A 191 -13.36 4.90 -15.49
CA ALA A 191 -14.13 5.11 -16.72
C ALA A 191 -15.48 5.80 -16.50
N ASP A 192 -16.05 5.75 -15.30
CA ASP A 192 -17.29 6.44 -14.92
C ASP A 192 -17.08 7.96 -14.64
N GLY A 193 -15.83 8.41 -14.67
CA GLY A 193 -15.44 9.80 -14.37
C GLY A 193 -15.08 10.04 -12.91
N THR A 194 -15.20 9.03 -12.04
CA THR A 194 -14.70 9.10 -10.66
C THR A 194 -13.19 9.34 -10.69
N LEU A 195 -12.74 10.25 -9.83
CA LEU A 195 -11.34 10.61 -9.64
C LEU A 195 -11.01 10.45 -8.16
N TRP A 196 -9.95 9.71 -7.86
CA TRP A 196 -9.35 9.69 -6.53
C TRP A 196 -8.06 10.52 -6.58
N THR A 197 -8.04 11.61 -5.83
CA THR A 197 -6.82 12.36 -5.52
C THR A 197 -6.14 11.77 -4.29
N ILE A 198 -4.95 12.26 -3.92
CA ILE A 198 -4.30 11.92 -2.64
C ILE A 198 -5.24 12.12 -1.44
N ASP A 199 -5.99 13.21 -1.40
CA ASP A 199 -6.94 13.48 -0.32
C ASP A 199 -8.09 12.45 -0.30
N ASP A 200 -8.56 12.03 -1.48
CA ASP A 200 -9.58 10.98 -1.59
C ASP A 200 -9.04 9.61 -1.19
N LEU A 201 -7.78 9.31 -1.53
CA LEU A 201 -7.09 8.11 -1.08
C LEU A 201 -6.95 8.09 0.43
N ALA A 202 -6.65 9.23 1.06
CA ALA A 202 -6.56 9.32 2.52
C ALA A 202 -7.91 9.09 3.22
N GLN A 203 -9.03 9.21 2.51
CA GLN A 203 -10.37 8.88 3.03
C GLN A 203 -10.79 7.43 2.77
N ARG A 204 -9.96 6.64 2.10
CA ARG A 204 -10.20 5.22 1.82
C ARG A 204 -9.40 4.35 2.77
N VAL A 205 -9.96 3.19 3.09
CA VAL A 205 -9.30 2.22 3.95
C VAL A 205 -8.18 1.55 3.16
N ILE A 206 -6.95 1.67 3.66
CA ILE A 206 -5.79 0.92 3.18
C ILE A 206 -5.53 -0.21 4.15
N ILE A 207 -5.51 -1.45 3.67
CA ILE A 207 -5.33 -2.63 4.50
C ILE A 207 -3.85 -2.98 4.58
N GLN A 208 -3.32 -3.11 5.79
CA GLN A 208 -1.99 -3.62 6.06
C GLN A 208 -2.09 -4.85 6.96
N THR A 209 -1.62 -6.00 6.47
CA THR A 209 -1.62 -7.26 7.23
C THR A 209 -0.20 -7.69 7.56
N GLY A 210 0.03 -7.98 8.83
CA GLY A 210 1.26 -8.52 9.39
C GLY A 210 1.43 -10.01 9.12
N THR A 211 2.19 -10.69 9.97
CA THR A 211 2.43 -12.13 9.89
C THR A 211 2.25 -12.79 11.26
N ASP A 212 2.51 -14.09 11.38
CA ASP A 212 2.49 -14.78 12.69
C ASP A 212 3.74 -14.46 13.58
N ARG A 213 4.40 -13.32 13.34
CA ARG A 213 5.62 -12.92 14.04
C ARG A 213 5.36 -11.62 14.79
N LYS A 214 6.34 -11.22 15.61
CA LYS A 214 6.30 -9.92 16.27
C LYS A 214 6.70 -8.82 15.28
N GLU A 215 5.76 -7.94 14.99
CA GLU A 215 5.89 -6.81 14.08
C GLU A 215 5.74 -5.45 14.80
N ALA A 216 6.30 -4.42 14.16
CA ALA A 216 5.97 -3.03 14.44
C ALA A 216 5.47 -2.42 13.14
N MET A 217 4.18 -2.10 13.10
CA MET A 217 3.48 -1.62 11.92
C MET A 217 3.04 -0.17 12.13
N SER A 218 2.89 0.54 11.02
CA SER A 218 2.42 1.90 11.00
C SER A 218 1.56 2.10 9.76
N GLY A 219 0.37 2.65 9.98
CA GLY A 219 -0.49 3.15 8.93
C GLY A 219 0.14 4.31 8.17
N TRP A 220 -0.60 4.78 7.19
CA TRP A 220 -0.34 5.99 6.45
C TRP A 220 -0.83 7.23 7.22
N MET A 221 -1.20 8.30 6.52
CA MET A 221 -1.80 9.52 7.11
C MET A 221 -3.32 9.57 6.89
N GLY A 222 -3.88 8.49 6.34
CA GLY A 222 -5.28 8.37 5.98
C GLY A 222 -5.93 7.24 6.77
N LYS A 223 -7.08 6.74 6.32
CA LYS A 223 -7.75 5.63 7.01
C LYS A 223 -7.00 4.33 6.77
N ASP A 224 -6.54 3.70 7.83
CA ASP A 224 -5.84 2.43 7.77
C ASP A 224 -6.63 1.30 8.43
N HIS A 225 -6.44 0.07 7.95
CA HIS A 225 -6.86 -1.13 8.65
C HIS A 225 -5.62 -2.00 8.89
N LEU A 226 -5.15 -1.99 10.14
CA LEU A 226 -3.95 -2.69 10.58
C LEU A 226 -4.34 -4.01 11.24
N ILE A 227 -3.83 -5.11 10.70
CA ILE A 227 -4.09 -6.47 11.18
C ILE A 227 -2.76 -7.13 11.56
N GLY A 228 -2.51 -7.37 12.85
CA GLY A 228 -1.28 -7.96 13.37
C GLY A 228 -1.16 -9.47 13.10
N LEU A 229 -2.28 -10.19 13.16
CA LEU A 229 -2.39 -11.66 13.11
C LEU A 229 -1.94 -12.35 14.40
N ALA A 230 -0.76 -12.93 14.46
CA ALA A 230 -0.29 -13.60 15.68
C ALA A 230 1.09 -13.06 16.00
N GLY A 231 1.40 -12.81 17.27
CA GLY A 231 2.61 -12.04 17.54
C GLY A 231 2.46 -11.28 18.84
N ASN A 232 3.44 -10.44 19.16
CA ASN A 232 3.24 -9.44 20.21
C ASN A 232 3.55 -8.11 19.54
N ASP A 233 2.57 -7.61 18.82
CA ASP A 233 2.71 -6.60 17.80
C ASP A 233 2.59 -5.20 18.38
N THR A 234 3.03 -4.23 17.59
CA THR A 234 2.84 -2.82 17.87
C THR A 234 2.26 -2.16 16.64
N LEU A 235 0.96 -1.84 16.68
CA LEU A 235 0.22 -1.23 15.57
C LEU A 235 0.01 0.26 15.88
N ASN A 236 0.38 1.13 14.93
CA ASN A 236 0.23 2.57 15.06
C ASN A 236 -0.60 3.11 13.88
N GLY A 237 -1.83 3.53 14.12
CA GLY A 237 -2.73 4.08 13.09
C GLY A 237 -2.20 5.39 12.50
N ARG A 238 -1.78 6.30 13.38
CA ARG A 238 -1.26 7.66 13.11
C ARG A 238 -2.37 8.68 12.93
N GLN A 239 -2.62 9.16 11.73
CA GLN A 239 -3.66 10.15 11.44
C GLN A 239 -4.68 9.46 10.57
N GLY A 240 -5.96 9.61 10.88
CA GLY A 240 -7.02 8.94 10.12
C GLY A 240 -8.02 8.29 11.06
N ASP A 241 -9.15 7.85 10.51
CA ASP A 241 -10.06 7.00 11.28
C ASP A 241 -9.61 5.56 11.06
N ASP A 242 -8.91 4.97 12.02
CA ASP A 242 -8.19 3.70 11.81
C ASP A 242 -8.89 2.50 12.44
N TRP A 243 -8.73 1.33 11.83
CA TRP A 243 -9.12 0.03 12.39
C TRP A 243 -7.89 -0.76 12.81
N LEU A 244 -7.79 -1.14 14.09
CA LEU A 244 -6.66 -1.88 14.63
C LEU A 244 -7.12 -3.23 15.21
N GLU A 245 -6.56 -4.32 14.67
CA GLU A 245 -6.77 -5.70 15.11
C GLU A 245 -5.40 -6.32 15.43
N GLY A 246 -5.07 -6.45 16.72
CA GLY A 246 -3.81 -7.09 17.13
C GLY A 246 -3.77 -8.56 16.74
N GLY A 247 -4.87 -9.26 17.03
CA GLY A 247 -4.99 -10.69 16.82
C GLY A 247 -4.42 -11.46 18.02
N ALA A 248 -3.87 -12.65 17.79
CA ALA A 248 -3.39 -13.53 18.84
C ALA A 248 -2.05 -13.08 19.44
N GLY A 249 -2.07 -12.66 20.71
CA GLY A 249 -0.86 -12.53 21.52
C GLY A 249 -0.96 -11.47 22.58
N ASN A 250 -0.01 -10.54 22.67
CA ASN A 250 -0.13 -9.42 23.59
C ASN A 250 0.35 -8.17 22.86
N ASP A 251 -0.62 -7.45 22.32
CA ASP A 251 -0.35 -6.41 21.35
C ASP A 251 -0.42 -5.02 21.98
N THR A 252 0.24 -4.05 21.35
CA THR A 252 0.12 -2.64 21.66
C THR A 252 -0.54 -1.94 20.48
N LEU A 253 -1.73 -1.40 20.70
CA LEU A 253 -2.56 -0.75 19.69
C LEU A 253 -2.61 0.74 20.00
N ASN A 254 -2.10 1.55 19.09
CA ASN A 254 -2.08 3.00 19.19
C ASN A 254 -2.84 3.59 18.01
N GLY A 255 -4.06 4.08 18.23
CA GLY A 255 -4.90 4.67 17.18
C GLY A 255 -4.25 5.94 16.64
N GLY A 256 -4.16 6.97 17.48
CA GLY A 256 -3.44 8.20 17.16
C GLY A 256 -4.39 9.39 17.17
N GLU A 257 -4.45 10.11 16.05
CA GLU A 257 -5.39 11.20 15.81
C GLU A 257 -6.51 10.70 14.88
N GLY A 258 -7.77 10.81 15.31
CA GLY A 258 -8.92 10.46 14.47
C GLY A 258 -10.03 9.85 15.28
N ASN A 259 -10.91 9.08 14.66
CA ASN A 259 -11.87 8.24 15.38
C ASN A 259 -11.52 6.78 15.12
N ASP A 260 -10.88 6.15 16.09
CA ASP A 260 -10.26 4.85 15.91
C ASP A 260 -11.13 3.71 16.44
N THR A 261 -11.01 2.55 15.82
CA THR A 261 -11.72 1.34 16.19
C THR A 261 -10.75 0.20 16.48
N TYR A 262 -10.76 -0.25 17.72
CA TYR A 262 -9.97 -1.38 18.21
C TYR A 262 -10.85 -2.63 18.21
N ARG A 263 -10.46 -3.69 17.51
CA ARG A 263 -11.18 -4.97 17.50
C ARG A 263 -10.51 -6.00 18.41
N PHE A 264 -11.34 -6.76 19.14
CA PHE A 264 -10.84 -7.75 20.09
C PHE A 264 -11.73 -9.01 20.17
N GLY A 265 -11.09 -10.16 20.07
CA GLY A 265 -11.67 -11.49 20.05
C GLY A 265 -11.26 -12.39 21.22
N ARG A 266 -11.73 -13.64 21.19
CA ARG A 266 -11.26 -14.69 22.11
C ARG A 266 -10.03 -15.33 21.51
N GLY A 267 -8.98 -15.49 22.31
CA GLY A 267 -7.67 -15.96 21.84
C GLY A 267 -6.68 -14.83 21.53
N ASP A 268 -7.13 -13.58 21.58
CA ASP A 268 -6.31 -12.40 21.31
C ASP A 268 -5.30 -12.12 22.43
N GLY A 269 -5.53 -12.68 23.63
CA GLY A 269 -4.60 -12.55 24.74
C GLY A 269 -4.72 -11.20 25.46
N ALA A 270 -3.61 -10.54 25.79
CA ALA A 270 -3.63 -9.36 26.66
C ALA A 270 -3.09 -8.11 25.98
N ASP A 271 -4.02 -7.33 25.43
CA ASP A 271 -3.70 -6.16 24.61
C ASP A 271 -3.72 -4.87 25.41
N LEU A 272 -2.87 -3.94 24.98
CA LEU A 272 -2.79 -2.58 25.47
C LEU A 272 -3.27 -1.62 24.40
N VAL A 273 -4.33 -0.88 24.68
CA VAL A 273 -4.81 0.23 23.87
C VAL A 273 -4.29 1.54 24.44
N GLN A 274 -3.67 2.34 23.58
CA GLN A 274 -3.19 3.69 23.87
C GLN A 274 -3.88 4.65 22.91
N ASP A 275 -4.62 5.60 23.44
CA ASP A 275 -5.36 6.56 22.63
C ASP A 275 -5.07 7.99 23.12
N SER A 276 -5.14 8.95 22.21
CA SER A 276 -4.89 10.36 22.48
C SER A 276 -6.04 11.31 22.13
N GLY A 277 -7.20 10.78 21.76
CA GLY A 277 -8.47 11.47 21.68
C GLY A 277 -9.13 11.33 20.32
N GLY A 278 -10.46 11.33 20.31
CA GLY A 278 -11.22 11.00 19.12
C GLY A 278 -12.68 10.76 19.48
N GLN A 279 -13.38 10.00 18.64
CA GLN A 279 -14.60 9.29 19.03
C GLN A 279 -14.35 7.80 18.84
N ASP A 280 -13.64 7.22 19.79
CA ASP A 280 -12.98 5.94 19.64
C ASP A 280 -13.86 4.81 20.16
N ALA A 281 -13.66 3.62 19.58
CA ALA A 281 -14.47 2.45 19.85
C ALA A 281 -13.61 1.22 20.16
N LEU A 282 -13.96 0.50 21.21
CA LEU A 282 -13.53 -0.89 21.40
C LEU A 282 -14.68 -1.81 21.00
N GLU A 283 -14.47 -2.66 19.99
CA GLU A 283 -15.46 -3.59 19.47
C GLU A 283 -15.05 -5.03 19.74
N PHE A 284 -15.87 -5.73 20.53
CA PHE A 284 -15.68 -7.15 20.78
C PHE A 284 -16.36 -7.99 19.69
N ASP A 285 -15.67 -9.06 19.28
CA ASP A 285 -16.19 -10.00 18.29
C ASP A 285 -17.48 -10.71 18.74
N LYS A 286 -18.23 -11.21 17.75
CA LYS A 286 -19.44 -12.01 17.96
C LYS A 286 -19.14 -13.19 18.90
N GLY A 287 -20.00 -13.40 19.88
CA GLY A 287 -19.81 -14.44 20.90
C GLY A 287 -19.06 -13.98 22.15
N ILE A 288 -18.75 -12.68 22.26
CA ILE A 288 -18.36 -12.01 23.50
C ILE A 288 -19.47 -11.04 23.90
N ASP A 289 -20.49 -11.56 24.57
CA ASP A 289 -21.66 -10.78 24.96
C ASP A 289 -21.30 -9.79 26.09
N ALA A 290 -22.11 -8.73 26.26
CA ALA A 290 -21.95 -7.78 27.37
C ALA A 290 -21.89 -8.43 28.76
N SER A 291 -22.52 -9.61 28.92
CA SER A 291 -22.48 -10.38 30.17
C SER A 291 -21.19 -11.14 30.44
N GLN A 292 -20.30 -11.20 29.45
CA GLN A 292 -19.02 -11.87 29.51
C GLN A 292 -17.86 -10.89 29.69
N LEU A 293 -18.13 -9.58 29.77
CA LEU A 293 -17.14 -8.55 29.97
C LEU A 293 -17.04 -8.18 31.46
N TRP A 294 -15.82 -8.16 31.98
CA TRP A 294 -15.51 -7.82 33.37
C TRP A 294 -14.61 -6.59 33.45
N PHE A 295 -15.12 -5.53 34.07
CA PHE A 295 -14.47 -4.22 34.13
C PHE A 295 -13.75 -4.03 35.45
N ARG A 296 -12.47 -3.65 35.38
CA ARG A 296 -11.65 -3.33 36.56
C ARG A 296 -10.83 -2.07 36.34
N LYS A 297 -10.69 -1.28 37.39
CA LYS A 297 -9.68 -0.23 37.44
C LYS A 297 -8.37 -0.82 37.92
N GLN A 298 -7.29 -0.61 37.17
CA GLN A 298 -5.93 -0.93 37.58
C GLN A 298 -5.06 0.32 37.47
N ASN A 299 -4.63 0.86 38.60
CA ASN A 299 -3.99 2.19 38.67
C ASN A 299 -4.89 3.25 37.99
N ASN A 300 -4.42 3.89 36.93
CA ASN A 300 -5.21 4.82 36.12
C ASN A 300 -5.80 4.20 34.85
N SER A 301 -5.58 2.92 34.59
CA SER A 301 -6.02 2.24 33.36
C SER A 301 -7.31 1.46 33.61
N LEU A 302 -8.08 1.28 32.55
CA LEU A 302 -9.27 0.41 32.54
C LEU A 302 -8.86 -0.95 31.98
N GLU A 303 -9.14 -2.03 32.71
CA GLU A 303 -9.05 -3.39 32.18
C GLU A 303 -10.45 -3.91 31.90
N VAL A 304 -10.66 -4.45 30.69
CA VAL A 304 -11.86 -5.16 30.26
C VAL A 304 -11.46 -6.59 29.97
N SER A 305 -11.78 -7.51 30.88
CA SER A 305 -11.48 -8.94 30.72
C SER A 305 -12.65 -9.70 30.12
N VAL A 306 -12.38 -10.69 29.27
CA VAL A 306 -13.38 -11.65 28.81
C VAL A 306 -13.42 -12.83 29.77
N ILE A 307 -14.56 -13.09 30.41
CA ILE A 307 -14.67 -14.18 31.38
C ILE A 307 -14.47 -15.54 30.72
N GLY A 308 -13.94 -16.48 31.52
CA GLY A 308 -13.69 -17.86 31.13
C GLY A 308 -12.30 -18.11 30.52
N GLY A 309 -11.59 -17.05 30.10
CA GLY A 309 -10.25 -17.13 29.53
C GLY A 309 -9.25 -16.18 30.19
N GLY A 310 -8.10 -15.99 29.54
CA GLY A 310 -7.08 -15.00 29.89
C GLY A 310 -7.19 -13.69 29.10
N ASP A 311 -8.11 -13.64 28.14
CA ASP A 311 -8.22 -12.55 27.17
C ASP A 311 -8.69 -11.25 27.85
N LYS A 312 -8.01 -10.15 27.53
CA LYS A 312 -8.32 -8.83 28.07
C LYS A 312 -7.76 -7.71 27.22
N VAL A 313 -8.43 -6.57 27.29
CA VAL A 313 -7.93 -5.29 26.81
C VAL A 313 -7.66 -4.38 28.00
N VAL A 314 -6.51 -3.71 27.99
CA VAL A 314 -6.18 -2.64 28.93
C VAL A 314 -6.16 -1.32 28.16
N VAL A 315 -7.06 -0.41 28.47
CA VAL A 315 -7.03 0.96 27.95
C VAL A 315 -6.22 1.82 28.89
N ASP A 316 -5.08 2.29 28.40
CA ASP A 316 -4.10 2.99 29.22
C ASP A 316 -4.63 4.35 29.70
N ASN A 317 -4.37 4.67 30.98
CA ASN A 317 -4.65 5.98 31.57
C ASN A 317 -6.11 6.50 31.41
N TRP A 318 -7.09 5.61 31.22
CA TRP A 318 -8.54 5.88 31.15
C TRP A 318 -9.05 6.83 32.26
N PHE A 319 -8.60 6.63 33.49
CA PHE A 319 -9.04 7.40 34.67
C PHE A 319 -8.17 8.64 34.93
N GLY A 320 -7.13 8.86 34.14
CA GLY A 320 -6.23 10.02 34.27
C GLY A 320 -6.65 11.22 33.42
N SER A 321 -7.21 10.97 32.22
CA SER A 321 -7.70 12.01 31.30
C SER A 321 -8.87 11.47 30.48
N ALA A 322 -9.83 12.34 30.15
CA ALA A 322 -10.92 11.98 29.23
C ALA A 322 -10.41 11.72 27.80
N ALA A 323 -9.27 12.31 27.41
CA ALA A 323 -8.66 12.10 26.10
C ALA A 323 -8.05 10.70 25.89
N ASN A 324 -7.94 9.87 26.95
CA ASN A 324 -7.50 8.47 26.80
C ASN A 324 -8.68 7.50 26.99
N GLN A 325 -9.91 8.01 27.02
CA GLN A 325 -11.10 7.17 27.10
C GLN A 325 -11.56 6.85 25.69
N LEU A 326 -12.01 5.62 25.49
CA LEU A 326 -12.77 5.26 24.30
C LEU A 326 -14.23 5.63 24.54
N GLU A 327 -14.82 6.42 23.66
CA GLU A 327 -16.20 6.93 23.80
C GLU A 327 -17.22 5.79 23.92
N ILE A 328 -16.99 4.70 23.19
CA ILE A 328 -17.92 3.58 23.10
C ILE A 328 -17.17 2.24 23.24
N ILE A 329 -17.75 1.34 24.03
CA ILE A 329 -17.39 -0.08 24.03
C ILE A 329 -18.60 -0.85 23.48
N ARG A 330 -18.41 -1.64 22.42
CA ARG A 330 -19.44 -2.50 21.82
C ARG A 330 -19.17 -3.95 22.14
N SER A 331 -20.18 -4.64 22.67
CA SER A 331 -20.11 -6.08 22.87
C SER A 331 -20.50 -6.85 21.61
N GLY A 332 -20.12 -8.13 21.54
CA GLY A 332 -20.43 -9.03 20.43
C GLY A 332 -21.91 -9.32 20.21
N ASP A 333 -22.77 -9.03 21.19
CA ASP A 333 -24.24 -9.04 21.06
C ASP A 333 -24.82 -7.70 20.59
N GLY A 334 -23.98 -6.76 20.17
CA GLY A 334 -24.35 -5.49 19.55
C GLY A 334 -24.76 -4.39 20.53
N LYS A 335 -24.61 -4.59 21.85
CA LYS A 335 -24.90 -3.56 22.83
C LYS A 335 -23.77 -2.54 22.90
N ALA A 336 -24.13 -1.29 23.17
CA ALA A 336 -23.18 -0.21 23.33
C ALA A 336 -23.09 0.25 24.80
N LEU A 337 -21.88 0.49 25.27
CA LEU A 337 -21.56 1.07 26.57
C LEU A 337 -20.81 2.38 26.35
N ALA A 338 -21.43 3.51 26.71
CA ALA A 338 -20.75 4.80 26.66
C ALA A 338 -19.72 4.92 27.78
N ALA A 339 -18.62 5.64 27.54
CA ALA A 339 -17.57 5.90 28.54
C ALA A 339 -18.13 6.38 29.89
N SER A 340 -19.16 7.24 29.86
CA SER A 340 -19.86 7.75 31.04
C SER A 340 -20.49 6.68 31.95
N GLN A 341 -20.76 5.49 31.41
CA GLN A 341 -21.39 4.37 32.13
C GLN A 341 -20.36 3.35 32.66
N VAL A 342 -19.10 3.40 32.19
CA VAL A 342 -18.05 2.45 32.59
C VAL A 342 -17.80 2.46 34.09
N GLN A 343 -17.77 3.65 34.72
CA GLN A 343 -17.52 3.77 36.16
C GLN A 343 -18.57 3.03 37.01
N ALA A 344 -19.82 2.95 36.55
CA ALA A 344 -20.88 2.24 37.28
C ALA A 344 -20.60 0.72 37.31
N LEU A 345 -20.17 0.15 36.17
CA LEU A 345 -19.80 -1.26 36.07
C LEU A 345 -18.55 -1.57 36.90
N VAL A 346 -17.49 -0.76 36.77
CA VAL A 346 -16.26 -0.90 37.57
C VAL A 346 -16.56 -0.90 39.07
N THR A 347 -17.42 0.02 39.52
CA THR A 347 -17.78 0.14 40.94
C THR A 347 -18.57 -1.08 41.43
N ALA A 348 -19.54 -1.55 40.64
CA ALA A 348 -20.36 -2.69 41.02
C ALA A 348 -19.55 -4.00 41.01
N MET A 349 -18.69 -4.20 40.00
CA MET A 349 -17.86 -5.40 39.87
C MET A 349 -16.76 -5.49 40.94
N ALA A 350 -16.29 -4.35 41.47
CA ALA A 350 -15.33 -4.33 42.58
C ALA A 350 -15.86 -4.95 43.89
N ALA A 351 -17.17 -5.16 44.03
CA ALA A 351 -17.76 -5.85 45.18
C ALA A 351 -17.58 -7.39 45.14
N PHE A 352 -17.07 -7.91 44.04
CA PHE A 352 -16.93 -9.34 43.78
C PHE A 352 -15.48 -9.69 43.43
N ASN A 353 -15.12 -10.96 43.63
CA ASN A 353 -13.88 -11.47 43.04
C ASN A 353 -14.10 -11.62 41.52
N PRO A 354 -13.07 -11.52 40.68
CA PRO A 354 -13.21 -11.86 39.26
C PRO A 354 -13.70 -13.31 39.09
N PRO A 355 -14.59 -13.59 38.12
CA PRO A 355 -14.98 -14.96 37.78
C PRO A 355 -13.76 -15.85 37.53
N ALA A 356 -13.82 -17.10 38.00
CA ALA A 356 -12.72 -18.04 37.86
C ALA A 356 -12.50 -18.44 36.39
N ALA A 357 -11.27 -18.79 36.04
CA ALA A 357 -10.95 -19.32 34.72
C ALA A 357 -11.87 -20.52 34.37
N GLY A 358 -12.32 -20.59 33.12
CA GLY A 358 -13.30 -21.57 32.64
C GLY A 358 -14.78 -21.21 32.91
N GLN A 359 -15.09 -20.18 33.71
CA GLN A 359 -16.46 -19.70 33.87
C GLN A 359 -16.86 -18.77 32.70
N MET A 360 -17.60 -19.31 31.75
CA MET A 360 -18.09 -18.57 30.57
C MET A 360 -19.36 -17.75 30.82
N THR A 361 -19.95 -17.89 32.00
CA THR A 361 -21.14 -17.17 32.45
C THR A 361 -20.95 -16.69 33.88
N LEU A 362 -21.54 -15.55 34.23
CA LEU A 362 -21.51 -15.04 35.59
C LEU A 362 -22.18 -16.02 36.58
N PRO A 363 -21.60 -16.23 37.77
CA PRO A 363 -22.28 -16.91 38.88
C PRO A 363 -23.64 -16.27 39.21
N ALA A 364 -24.59 -17.07 39.69
CA ALA A 364 -25.97 -16.61 39.91
C ALA A 364 -26.08 -15.44 40.92
N ASP A 365 -25.25 -15.46 41.96
CA ASP A 365 -25.14 -14.39 42.96
C ASP A 365 -24.53 -13.10 42.37
N TYR A 366 -23.60 -13.23 41.42
CA TYR A 366 -23.00 -12.09 40.73
C TYR A 366 -24.01 -11.48 39.77
N LEU A 367 -24.70 -12.32 38.99
CA LEU A 367 -25.75 -11.87 38.09
C LEU A 367 -26.84 -11.11 38.86
N ALA A 368 -27.30 -11.63 40.00
CA ALA A 368 -28.29 -10.95 40.83
C ALA A 368 -27.82 -9.57 41.33
N GLY A 369 -26.53 -9.44 41.67
CA GLY A 369 -25.94 -8.17 42.11
C GLY A 369 -25.68 -7.17 40.98
N LEU A 370 -25.38 -7.65 39.77
CA LEU A 370 -24.96 -6.83 38.63
C LEU A 370 -26.09 -6.53 37.63
N GLN A 371 -27.20 -7.28 37.66
CA GLN A 371 -28.27 -7.18 36.66
C GLN A 371 -28.79 -5.75 36.45
N THR A 372 -29.07 -5.02 37.54
CA THR A 372 -29.61 -3.66 37.44
C THR A 372 -28.63 -2.71 36.78
N VAL A 373 -27.35 -2.74 37.18
CA VAL A 373 -26.34 -1.84 36.61
C VAL A 373 -26.09 -2.21 35.14
N MET A 374 -25.95 -3.50 34.82
CA MET A 374 -25.75 -3.95 33.45
C MET A 374 -26.90 -3.54 32.52
N ALA A 375 -28.16 -3.72 32.94
CA ALA A 375 -29.32 -3.31 32.15
C ALA A 375 -29.41 -1.78 31.98
N SER A 376 -28.91 -1.01 32.94
CA SER A 376 -28.92 0.45 32.87
C SER A 376 -27.78 1.02 32.02
N SER A 377 -26.61 0.36 32.04
CA SER A 377 -25.38 0.83 31.39
C SER A 377 -25.29 0.44 29.92
N TRP A 378 -25.64 -0.80 29.57
CA TRP A 378 -25.64 -1.27 28.19
C TRP A 378 -26.94 -0.86 27.47
N LYS A 379 -26.82 -0.35 26.24
CA LYS A 379 -27.94 0.08 25.40
C LYS A 379 -28.07 -0.73 24.13
#